data_AF-A0A356VU14-F1
#
_entry.id   AF-A0A356VU14-F1
#
_cell.length_a   1.000
_cell.length_b   1.000
_cell.length_c   1.000
_cell.angle_alpha   90.00
_cell.angle_beta   90.00
_cell.angle_gamma   90.00
#
_symmetry.space_group_name_H-M   'P 1'
#
loop_
_entity.id
_entity.type
_entity.pdbx_description
1 polymer ?
#
loop_
_entity_poly.entity_id
_entity_poly.type
_entity_poly.pdbx_seq_one_letter_code
_entity_poly.pdbx_strand_id
1 'polypeptide(L)' 'DFYLEMGSLEFSKKLLIDAKVAVSPGVGFGDYGDDSVRFGLIENEHRTRQALRGIRDMFKKDGLI' A
#
# COMPACT_ATOMS: atom_id res chain seq x y z
N ASP A 1 -5.74 1.50 12.29
CA ASP A 1 -5.02 0.58 13.20
C ASP A 1 -4.78 -0.80 12.64
N PHE A 2 -5.70 -1.39 11.86
CA PHE A 2 -5.60 -2.79 11.38
C PHE A 2 -4.25 -3.21 10.78
N TYR A 3 -3.53 -2.32 10.08
CA TYR A 3 -2.21 -2.62 9.52
C TYR A 3 -1.04 -1.91 10.23
N LEU A 4 -1.28 -1.10 11.27
CA LEU A 4 -0.21 -0.29 11.87
C LEU A 4 0.89 -1.16 12.49
N GLU A 5 0.52 -2.27 13.14
CA GLU A 5 1.48 -3.21 13.75
C GLU A 5 2.38 -3.91 12.71
N MET A 6 1.97 -3.95 11.43
CA MET A 6 2.75 -4.55 10.35
C MET A 6 3.97 -3.68 9.97
N GLY A 7 3.92 -2.38 10.25
CA GLY A 7 4.91 -1.42 9.78
C GLY A 7 4.88 -1.20 8.26
N SER A 8 5.54 -0.15 7.80
CA SER A 8 5.48 0.31 6.41
C SER A 8 6.11 -0.68 5.43
N LEU A 9 7.16 -1.40 5.85
CA LEU A 9 7.89 -2.34 5.00
C LEU A 9 7.06 -3.57 4.66
N GLU A 10 6.51 -4.27 5.65
CA GLU A 10 5.70 -5.46 5.42
C GLU A 10 4.37 -5.11 4.76
N PHE A 11 3.78 -3.96 5.10
CA PHE A 11 2.58 -3.48 4.41
C PHE A 11 2.84 -3.19 2.92
N SER A 12 4.00 -2.61 2.57
CA SER A 12 4.40 -2.39 1.18
C SER A 12 4.56 -3.71 0.41
N LYS A 13 5.13 -4.75 1.05
CA LYS A 13 5.22 -6.10 0.45
C LYS A 13 3.83 -6.71 0.24
N LYS A 14 2.91 -6.55 1.21
CA LYS A 14 1.53 -7.02 1.08
C LYS A 14 0.81 -6.35 -0.09
N LEU A 15 0.92 -5.03 -0.25
CA LEU A 15 0.38 -4.30 -1.40
C LEU A 15 0.91 -4.83 -2.74
N LEU A 16 2.21 -5.14 -2.80
CA LEU A 16 2.83 -5.69 -4.00
C LEU A 16 2.28 -7.09 -4.34
N ILE A 17 2.16 -7.97 -3.34
CA ILE A 17 1.75 -9.36 -3.53
C ILE A 17 0.25 -9.47 -3.77
N ASP A 18 -0.57 -8.81 -2.95
CA ASP A 18 -2.03 -9.02 -2.94
C ASP A 18 -2.77 -8.05 -3.86
N ALA A 19 -2.35 -6.78 -3.87
CA ALA A 19 -2.99 -5.73 -4.66
C ALA A 19 -2.29 -5.47 -6.00
N LYS A 20 -1.10 -6.03 -6.23
CA LYS A 20 -0.25 -5.79 -7.42
C LYS A 20 0.15 -4.31 -7.57
N VAL A 21 0.36 -3.63 -6.44
CA VAL A 21 0.71 -2.21 -6.36
C VAL A 21 2.04 -2.05 -5.63
N ALA A 22 3.04 -1.48 -6.29
CA ALA A 22 4.30 -1.10 -5.67
C ALA A 22 4.19 0.30 -5.04
N VAL A 23 4.65 0.44 -3.80
CA VAL A 23 4.75 1.72 -3.07
C VAL A 23 6.12 1.84 -2.41
N SER A 24 6.50 3.05 -1.98
CA SER A 24 7.72 3.20 -1.15
C SER A 24 7.36 3.06 0.34
N PRO A 25 8.02 2.19 1.11
CA PRO A 25 7.81 2.09 2.55
C PRO A 25 8.34 3.35 3.26
N GLY A 26 7.55 3.90 4.18
CA GLY A 26 7.85 5.15 4.86
C GLY A 26 9.11 5.11 5.73
N VAL A 27 9.45 3.95 6.32
CA VAL A 27 10.71 3.74 7.05
C VAL A 27 11.95 4.03 6.20
N GLY A 28 11.86 3.89 4.87
CA GLY A 28 12.93 4.26 3.95
C GLY A 28 13.24 5.77 3.90
N PHE A 29 12.40 6.61 4.52
CA PHE A 29 12.57 8.05 4.65
C PHE A 29 12.87 8.49 6.09
N GLY A 30 13.10 7.53 7.01
CA GLY A 30 13.36 7.74 8.43
C GLY A 30 12.33 7.02 9.31
N ASP A 31 12.73 6.67 10.54
CA ASP A 31 11.95 5.81 11.43
C ASP A 31 10.57 6.39 11.79
N TYR A 32 10.45 7.72 11.84
CA TYR A 32 9.18 8.42 12.06
C TYR A 32 8.17 8.26 10.91
N GLY A 33 8.58 7.70 9.78
CA GLY A 33 7.72 7.43 8.64
C GLY A 33 7.15 6.00 8.62
N ASP A 34 7.48 5.13 9.58
CA ASP A 34 7.10 3.71 9.49
C ASP A 34 5.59 3.43 9.59
N ASP A 35 4.78 4.44 9.93
CA ASP A 35 3.31 4.37 9.91
C ASP A 35 2.69 4.66 8.53
N SER A 36 3.51 5.05 7.55
CA SER A 36 3.07 5.62 6.29
C SER A 36 3.72 4.93 5.09
N VAL A 37 3.10 5.07 3.91
CA VAL A 37 3.69 4.69 2.62
C VAL A 37 3.57 5.84 1.64
N ARG A 38 4.46 5.89 0.64
CA ARG A 38 4.46 6.94 -0.38
C ARG A 38 4.05 6.39 -1.74
N PHE A 39 3.07 7.06 -2.35
CA PHE A 39 2.69 6.86 -3.74
C PHE A 39 3.38 7.89 -4.65
N GLY A 40 3.88 7.43 -5.78
CA GLY A 40 4.33 8.30 -6.87
C GLY A 40 3.22 8.46 -7.89
N LEU A 41 2.83 9.69 -8.21
CA LEU A 41 1.85 10.00 -9.26
C LEU A 41 2.53 10.00 -10.64
N ILE A 42 3.16 8.88 -11.00
CA ILE A 42 3.99 8.72 -12.20
C ILE A 42 3.30 7.88 -13.29
N GLU A 43 2.11 7.35 -12.99
CA GLU A 43 1.32 6.48 -13.86
C GLU A 43 0.09 7.22 -14.40
N ASN A 44 -0.46 6.74 -15.52
CA ASN A 44 -1.68 7.34 -16.09
C ASN A 44 -2.94 6.99 -15.28
N GLU A 45 -4.04 7.71 -15.53
CA GLU A 45 -5.29 7.53 -14.78
C GLU A 45 -5.85 6.10 -14.85
N HIS A 46 -5.72 5.40 -15.98
CA HIS A 46 -6.22 4.03 -16.11
C HIS A 46 -5.46 3.09 -15.18
N ARG A 47 -4.14 3.24 -15.09
CA ARG A 47 -3.26 2.49 -14.19
C ARG A 47 -3.54 2.84 -12.73
N THR A 48 -3.74 4.11 -12.40
CA THR A 48 -4.16 4.54 -11.06
C THR A 48 -5.50 3.92 -10.66
N ARG A 49 -6.51 3.92 -11.56
CA ARG A 49 -7.80 3.25 -11.32
C ARG A 49 -7.67 1.73 -11.17
N GLN A 50 -6.70 1.10 -11.84
CA GLN A 50 -6.39 -0.32 -11.66
C GLN A 50 -5.80 -0.59 -10.27
N ALA A 51 -4.82 0.22 -9.84
CA ALA A 51 -4.21 0.12 -8.52
C ALA A 51 -5.26 0.25 -7.40
N LEU A 52 -6.16 1.24 -7.50
CA LEU A 52 -7.24 1.43 -6.53
C LEU A 52 -8.19 0.22 -6.45
N ARG A 53 -8.48 -0.44 -7.59
CA ARG A 53 -9.28 -1.67 -7.61
C ARG A 53 -8.56 -2.82 -6.90
N GLY A 54 -7.27 -3.00 -7.16
CA GLY A 54 -6.45 -4.01 -6.48
C GLY A 54 -6.41 -3.82 -4.96
N ILE A 55 -6.21 -2.58 -4.50
CA ILE A 55 -6.22 -2.24 -3.07
C ILE A 55 -7.59 -2.50 -2.45
N ARG A 56 -8.67 -2.10 -3.14
CA ARG A 56 -10.04 -2.34 -2.66
C ARG A 56 -10.34 -3.83 -2.50
N ASP A 57 -9.93 -4.65 -3.47
CA ASP A 57 -10.16 -6.10 -3.41
C ASP A 57 -9.32 -6.76 -2.30
N MET A 58 -8.10 -6.27 -2.05
CA MET A 58 -7.29 -6.68 -0.89
C MET A 58 -8.01 -6.38 0.43
N PHE A 59 -8.55 -5.15 0.60
CA PHE A 59 -9.28 -4.78 1.81
C PHE A 59 -10.53 -5.64 2.05
N LYS A 60 -11.28 -5.98 0.98
CA LYS A 60 -12.42 -6.90 1.09
C LYS A 60 -12.00 -8.28 1.57
N LYS A 61 -10.90 -8.82 1.03
CA LYS A 61 -10.38 -10.15 1.43
C LYS A 61 -9.91 -10.17 2.88
N ASP A 62 -9.37 -9.06 3.35
CA ASP A 62 -8.93 -8.90 4.74
C ASP A 62 -10.11 -8.57 5.69
N GLY A 63 -11.34 -8.46 5.19
CA GLY A 63 -12.54 -8.19 5.99
C GLY A 63 -12.64 -6.75 6.50
N LEU A 64 -11.94 -5.81 5.86
CA LEU A 64 -11.92 -4.40 6.25
C LEU A 64 -13.11 -3.61 5.72
N ILE A 65 -13.65 -4.02 4.57
CA ILE A 65 -14.77 -3.39 3.84
C ILE A 65 -15.65 -4.42 3.12
#